data_AF-A0A4Y2ICA0-F1
#
_entry.id   AF-A0A4Y2ICA0-F1
#
_cell.length_a   1.000
_cell.length_b   1.000
_cell.length_c   1.000
_cell.angle_alpha   90.00
_cell.angle_beta   90.00
_cell.angle_gamma   90.00
#
_symmetry.space_group_name_H-M   'P 1'
#
loop_
_entity.id
_entity.type
_entity.pdbx_description
1 polymer ?
#
loop_
_entity_poly.entity_id
_entity_poly.type
_entity_poly.pdbx_seq_one_letter_code
_entity_poly.pdbx_strand_id
1 'polypeptide(L)'
;MNAYYNNKKSGNLSFRKGEIVAVKRNPKTTGESTKTQPRYRGPMVVTEILPSDAYRISQLEHNNGIPYATIAHVSHLKTWKCWNEDDDNSNRTW
;
A
#
# COMPACT_ATOMS: atom_id res chain seq x y z
N MET A 1 30.89 20.60 10.45
CA MET A 1 29.46 20.42 10.79
C MET A 1 28.86 19.39 9.84
N ASN A 2 28.57 18.19 10.31
CA ASN A 2 28.08 17.09 9.47
C ASN A 2 26.55 17.13 9.36
N ALA A 3 26.02 17.48 8.19
CA ALA A 3 24.60 17.36 7.85
C ALA A 3 24.24 15.88 7.54
N TYR A 4 24.55 14.97 8.47
CA TYR A 4 24.58 13.52 8.24
C TYR A 4 23.18 12.87 8.16
N TYR A 5 22.12 13.60 8.48
CA TYR A 5 20.74 13.14 8.29
C TYR A 5 19.91 14.20 7.58
N ASN A 6 20.14 14.36 6.27
CA ASN A 6 19.09 14.89 5.41
C ASN A 6 18.04 13.78 5.25
N ASN A 7 17.08 13.77 6.16
CA ASN A 7 15.84 13.04 6.07
C ASN A 7 15.12 13.49 4.80
N LYS A 8 15.39 12.78 3.68
CA LYS A 8 14.65 12.91 2.43
C LYS A 8 13.16 12.87 2.78
N LYS A 9 12.53 14.04 2.77
CA LYS A 9 11.12 14.22 3.05
C LYS A 9 10.40 13.34 2.03
N SER A 10 9.89 12.19 2.48
CA SER A 10 9.10 11.31 1.62
C SER A 10 8.02 12.18 1.01
N GLY A 11 7.94 12.22 -0.32
CA GLY A 11 6.95 13.04 -1.01
C GLY A 11 5.58 12.81 -0.38
N ASN A 12 4.83 13.90 -0.17
CA ASN A 12 3.53 13.84 0.49
C ASN A 12 2.62 12.91 -0.34
N LEU A 13 2.47 11.66 0.10
CA LEU A 13 1.48 10.74 -0.45
C LEU A 13 0.12 11.31 -0.05
N SER A 14 -0.65 11.77 -1.01
CA SER A 14 -2.04 12.13 -0.81
C SER A 14 -2.85 11.50 -1.92
N PHE A 15 -3.95 10.85 -1.54
CA PHE A 15 -4.82 10.16 -2.49
C PHE A 15 -6.11 10.95 -2.68
N ARG A 16 -6.67 10.88 -3.88
CA ARG A 16 -7.99 11.47 -4.18
C ARG A 16 -9.08 10.43 -4.06
N LYS A 17 -10.30 10.87 -3.75
CA LYS A 17 -11.48 10.02 -3.86
C LYS A 17 -11.60 9.50 -5.29
N GLY A 18 -11.83 8.20 -5.45
CA GLY A 18 -11.87 7.49 -6.73
C GLY A 18 -10.52 6.94 -7.21
N GLU A 19 -9.43 7.22 -6.52
CA GLU A 19 -8.10 6.72 -6.91
C GLU A 19 -7.94 5.22 -6.59
N ILE A 20 -7.25 4.50 -7.49
CA ILE A 20 -6.99 3.07 -7.33
C ILE A 20 -5.68 2.88 -6.55
N VAL A 21 -5.80 2.24 -5.39
CA VAL A 21 -4.73 2.00 -4.43
C VAL A 21 -4.62 0.52 -4.11
N ALA A 22 -3.43 0.09 -3.70
CA ALA A 22 -3.17 -1.20 -3.10
C ALA A 22 -2.93 -1.03 -1.60
N VAL A 23 -3.51 -1.92 -0.79
CA VAL A 23 -3.37 -1.87 0.68
C VAL A 23 -2.30 -2.85 1.14
N LYS A 24 -1.29 -2.38 1.87
CA LYS A 24 -0.24 -3.22 2.47
C LYS A 24 -0.82 -4.12 3.54
N ARG A 25 -0.46 -5.41 3.51
CA ARG A 25 -0.86 -6.42 4.49
C ARG A 25 0.31 -6.79 5.37
N ASN A 26 0.04 -7.01 6.66
CA ASN A 26 1.02 -7.57 7.57
C ASN A 26 1.22 -9.07 7.26
N PRO A 27 2.47 -9.56 7.22
CA PRO A 27 2.75 -10.98 7.03
C PRO A 27 2.15 -11.78 8.19
N LYS A 28 1.52 -12.93 7.88
CA LYS A 28 1.05 -13.85 8.92
C LYS A 28 2.19 -14.76 9.34
N THR A 29 2.53 -14.76 10.63
CA THR A 29 3.52 -15.69 11.20
C THR A 29 2.86 -17.05 11.38
N THR A 30 2.89 -17.88 10.33
CA THR A 30 2.38 -19.26 10.35
C THR A 30 3.49 -20.29 10.58
N GLY A 31 4.75 -19.86 10.74
CA GLY A 31 5.92 -20.74 10.87
C GLY A 31 6.54 -21.15 9.52
N GLU A 32 5.82 -20.89 8.43
CA GLU A 32 6.29 -21.08 7.04
C GLU A 32 6.88 -19.79 6.45
N SER A 33 7.74 -19.93 5.44
CA SER A 33 8.41 -18.80 4.78
C SER A 33 7.40 -17.85 4.12
N THR A 34 7.39 -16.60 4.59
CA THR A 34 6.49 -15.55 4.10
C THR A 34 7.02 -14.84 2.84
N LYS A 35 8.17 -15.26 2.30
CA LYS A 35 8.84 -14.62 1.15
C LYS A 35 7.95 -14.57 -0.10
N THR A 36 7.11 -15.58 -0.31
CA THR A 36 6.21 -15.69 -1.47
C THR A 36 4.81 -15.13 -1.22
N GLN A 37 4.52 -14.62 -0.01
CA GLN A 37 3.18 -14.09 0.27
C GLN A 37 2.99 -12.69 -0.32
N PRO A 38 1.82 -12.42 -0.94
CA PRO A 38 1.53 -11.11 -1.50
C PRO A 38 1.50 -10.05 -0.39
N ARG A 39 2.40 -9.06 -0.50
CA ARG A 39 2.57 -7.96 0.47
C ARG A 39 1.47 -6.91 0.40
N TYR A 40 0.82 -6.78 -0.75
CA TYR A 40 -0.25 -5.81 -0.99
C TYR A 40 -1.51 -6.53 -1.45
N ARG A 41 -2.66 -5.97 -1.10
CA ARG A 41 -3.98 -6.50 -1.42
C ARG A 41 -4.65 -5.60 -2.44
N GLY A 42 -4.87 -6.19 -3.63
CA GLY A 42 -5.87 -5.85 -4.66
C GLY A 42 -5.89 -4.40 -5.18
N PRO A 43 -6.54 -4.18 -6.33
CA PRO A 43 -6.98 -2.85 -6.70
C PRO A 43 -8.19 -2.51 -5.82
N MET A 44 -8.00 -1.51 -4.96
CA MET A 44 -9.07 -0.95 -4.16
C MET A 44 -9.26 0.52 -4.51
N VAL A 45 -10.47 1.04 -4.37
CA VAL A 45 -10.81 2.42 -4.68
C VAL A 45 -10.97 3.22 -3.39
N VAL A 46 -10.36 4.40 -3.34
CA VAL A 46 -10.55 5.35 -2.23
C VAL A 46 -11.98 5.91 -2.30
N THR A 47 -12.80 5.65 -1.30
CA THR A 47 -14.20 6.13 -1.23
C THR A 47 -14.34 7.39 -0.39
N GLU A 48 -13.51 7.55 0.63
CA GLU A 48 -13.58 8.64 1.59
C GLU A 48 -12.19 9.02 2.11
N ILE A 49 -11.97 10.32 2.31
CA ILE A 49 -10.74 10.87 2.89
C ILE A 49 -11.08 11.30 4.31
N LEU A 50 -10.44 10.71 5.30
CA LEU A 50 -10.67 11.02 6.71
C LEU A 50 -9.69 12.10 7.18
N PRO A 51 -10.07 12.92 8.18
CA PRO A 51 -9.10 13.72 8.92
C PRO A 51 -8.15 12.78 9.66
N SER A 52 -6.83 13.05 9.65
CA SER A 52 -5.74 12.19 10.16
C SER A 52 -5.12 11.20 9.15
N ASP A 53 -5.01 11.59 7.87
CA ASP A 53 -4.29 10.83 6.85
C ASP A 53 -4.74 9.36 6.68
N ALA A 54 -5.98 9.09 7.09
CA ALA A 54 -6.63 7.81 6.93
C ALA A 54 -7.60 7.88 5.76
N TYR A 55 -7.71 6.78 5.03
CA TYR A 55 -8.56 6.69 3.86
C TYR A 55 -9.48 5.49 4.03
N ARG A 56 -10.75 5.70 3.73
CA ARG A 56 -11.71 4.62 3.60
C ARG A 56 -11.67 4.13 2.16
N ILE A 57 -11.51 2.83 2.02
CA ILE A 57 -11.20 2.19 0.76
C ILE A 57 -12.12 1.00 0.59
N SER A 58 -12.69 0.82 -0.59
CA SER A 58 -13.52 -0.32 -0.95
C SER A 58 -12.90 -1.13 -2.09
N GLN A 59 -13.23 -2.41 -2.18
CA GLN A 59 -12.83 -3.23 -3.32
C GLN A 59 -13.47 -2.71 -4.63
N LEU A 60 -12.70 -2.66 -5.72
CA LEU A 60 -13.14 -2.08 -7.01
C LEU A 60 -14.19 -2.95 -7.71
N GLU A 61 -13.97 -4.26 -7.81
CA GLU A 61 -14.96 -5.21 -8.31
C GLU A 61 -15.26 -6.24 -7.24
N HIS A 62 -16.54 -6.38 -6.90
CA HIS A 62 -17.00 -7.42 -6.00
C HIS A 62 -18.06 -8.25 -6.73
N ASN A 63 -17.65 -9.45 -7.15
CA ASN A 63 -18.59 -10.44 -7.64
C ASN A 63 -19.20 -11.14 -6.41
N ASN A 64 -20.46 -10.77 -6.11
CA ASN A 64 -21.39 -11.42 -5.18
C ASN A 64 -21.01 -11.43 -3.68
N GLY A 65 -21.44 -10.41 -2.90
CA GLY A 65 -21.35 -10.43 -1.43
C GLY A 65 -21.25 -9.07 -0.73
N ILE A 66 -20.77 -9.09 0.54
CA ILE A 66 -20.57 -7.91 1.40
C ILE A 66 -19.40 -7.09 0.84
N PRO A 67 -19.60 -5.81 0.50
CA PRO A 67 -18.53 -4.97 0.00
C PRO A 67 -17.44 -4.83 1.08
N TYR A 68 -16.24 -5.33 0.78
CA TYR A 68 -15.11 -5.19 1.68
C TYR A 68 -14.67 -3.72 1.71
N ALA A 69 -14.97 -3.05 2.81
CA ALA A 69 -14.49 -1.71 3.12
C ALA A 69 -13.48 -1.77 4.26
N THR A 70 -12.36 -1.08 4.10
CA THR A 70 -11.34 -0.96 5.14
C THR A 70 -10.92 0.50 5.30
N ILE A 71 -10.41 0.82 6.48
CA ILE A 71 -9.82 2.12 6.79
C ILE A 71 -8.34 1.88 6.98
N ALA A 72 -7.50 2.59 6.22
CA ALA A 72 -6.06 2.45 6.29
C ALA A 72 -5.37 3.82 6.30
N HIS A 73 -4.27 3.91 7.04
CA HIS A 73 -3.40 5.08 7.05
C HIS A 73 -2.63 5.17 5.73
N VAL A 74 -2.32 6.39 5.30
CA VAL A 74 -1.58 6.70 4.06
C VAL A 74 -0.30 5.88 3.89
N SER A 75 0.41 5.59 4.99
CA SER A 75 1.65 4.80 4.99
C SER A 75 1.46 3.33 4.61
N HIS A 76 0.23 2.82 4.69
CA HIS A 76 -0.12 1.46 4.27
C HIS A 76 -0.69 1.41 2.86
N LEU A 77 -0.79 2.56 2.19
CA LEU A 77 -1.35 2.66 0.85
C LEU A 77 -0.25 2.90 -0.16
N LYS A 78 -0.44 2.31 -1.34
CA LYS A 78 0.43 2.51 -2.48
C LYS A 78 -0.43 2.71 -3.71
N THR A 79 -0.05 3.62 -4.59
CA THR A 79 -0.73 3.80 -5.87
C THR A 79 -0.64 2.50 -6.67
N TRP A 80 -1.76 2.04 -7.23
CA TRP A 80 -1.82 0.78 -7.98
C TRP A 80 -0.80 0.70 -9.12
N LYS A 81 -0.50 1.85 -9.76
CA LYS A 81 0.50 1.96 -10.83
C LYS A 81 1.92 1.58 -10.39
N CYS A 82 2.29 1.81 -9.14
CA CYS A 82 3.62 1.52 -8.61
C CYS A 82 3.79 0.06 -8.13
N TRP A 83 2.87 -0.84 -8.47
CA TRP A 83 3.02 -2.27 -8.14
C TRP A 83 3.92 -3.01 -9.13
N ASN A 84 4.07 -2.50 -10.36
CA ASN A 84 4.82 -3.18 -11.42
C ASN A 84 6.35 -3.04 -11.32
N GLU A 85 6.89 -2.14 -10.49
CA GLU A 85 8.30 -1.77 -10.52
C GLU A 85 9.10 -2.15 -9.25
N ASP A 86 8.43 -2.58 -8.17
CA ASP A 86 9.11 -2.89 -6.89
C ASP A 86 9.37 -4.38 -6.64
N ASP A 87 9.11 -5.22 -7.63
CA ASP A 87 9.57 -6.63 -7.68
C ASP A 87 10.77 -6.81 -8.62
N ASP A 88 11.45 -5.73 -9.01
CA ASP A 88 12.85 -5.85 -9.42
C ASP A 88 13.70 -5.92 -8.16
N ASN A 89 13.84 -7.14 -7.65
CA ASN A 89 15.02 -7.55 -6.91
C ASN A 89 16.23 -7.34 -7.81
N SER A 90 16.67 -6.08 -7.92
CA SER A 90 17.91 -5.68 -8.56
C SER A 90 19.03 -6.57 -7.99
N ASN A 91 19.51 -7.39 -8.89
CA ASN A 91 20.32 -8.58 -8.73
C ASN A 91 21.79 -8.29 -8.38
N ARG A 92 22.38 -9.26 -7.66
CA ARG A 92 23.77 -9.77 -7.79
C ARG A 92 25.01 -8.93 -7.38
N THR A 93 25.90 -9.69 -6.73
CA THR A 93 27.37 -9.60 -6.55
C THR A 93 27.87 -8.65 -5.44
N TRP A 94 28.73 -9.06 -4.49
CA TRP A 94 29.71 -10.17 -4.41
C TRP A 94 29.46 -11.19 -3.30
#